data_AF-B0WB22-F1
#
_entry.id   AF-B0WB22-F1
#
_cell.length_a   1.000
_cell.length_b   1.000
_cell.length_c   1.000
_cell.angle_alpha   90.00
_cell.angle_beta   90.00
_cell.angle_gamma   90.00
#
_symmetry.space_group_name_H-M   'P 1'
#
loop_
_entity.id
_entity.type
_entity.pdbx_description
1 polymer ?
#
loop_
_entity_poly.entity_id
_entity_poly.type
_entity_poly.pdbx_seq_one_letter_code
_entity_poly.pdbx_strand_id
1 'polypeptide(L)'
;MDDLFGKKKEVVPILDLSRSTATTREEFKKMYEKVPDYKTRPIKVRPEEIRFKDKDTSYKMPKKELKMLLKNGGDRDKLYTYMDPIPTEMRNLVIMELCSVSIDWKMLTPQRPKTKIEEEYFSK
;
A
#
# COMPACT_ATOMS: atom_id res chain seq x y z
N MET A 1 -7.61 -22.53 43.67
CA MET A 1 -8.82 -22.19 42.88
C MET A 1 -8.76 -20.69 42.56
N ASP A 2 -7.58 -20.19 42.16
CA ASP A 2 -7.27 -18.75 42.26
C ASP A 2 -6.82 -18.11 40.93
N ASP A 3 -6.84 -18.87 39.83
CA ASP A 3 -6.39 -18.40 38.51
C ASP A 3 -7.56 -17.96 37.60
N LEU A 4 -8.78 -17.86 38.13
CA LEU A 4 -9.99 -17.53 37.36
C LEU A 4 -10.28 -16.01 37.26
N PHE A 5 -9.51 -15.17 37.98
CA PHE A 5 -9.68 -13.71 37.99
C PHE A 5 -8.45 -12.96 37.48
N GLY A 6 -7.79 -13.49 36.44
CA GLY A 6 -6.85 -12.69 35.65
C GLY A 6 -7.56 -11.45 35.12
N LYS A 7 -7.21 -10.27 35.67
CA LYS A 7 -7.76 -8.96 35.28
C LYS A 7 -7.83 -8.91 33.76
N LYS A 8 -9.06 -8.82 33.21
CA LYS A 8 -9.28 -8.64 31.77
C LYS A 8 -8.35 -7.50 31.35
N LYS A 9 -7.38 -7.78 30.47
CA LYS A 9 -6.51 -6.75 29.91
C LYS A 9 -7.45 -5.69 29.34
N GLU A 10 -7.49 -4.51 29.97
CA GLU A 10 -8.21 -3.38 29.42
C GLU A 10 -7.72 -3.21 27.99
N VAL A 11 -8.66 -3.24 27.06
CA VAL A 11 -8.39 -3.07 25.64
C VAL A 11 -7.91 -1.63 25.51
N VAL A 12 -6.59 -1.46 25.44
CA VAL A 12 -5.98 -0.15 25.27
C VAL A 12 -6.55 0.41 23.96
N PRO A 13 -7.27 1.54 23.99
CA PRO A 13 -7.84 2.12 22.79
C PRO A 13 -6.70 2.35 21.80
N ILE A 14 -6.86 1.81 20.58
CA ILE A 14 -5.86 1.93 19.52
C ILE A 14 -5.70 3.42 19.23
N LEU A 15 -4.49 3.94 19.40
CA LEU A 15 -4.17 5.31 19.03
C LEU A 15 -4.22 5.43 17.50
N ASP A 16 -5.28 6.06 16.99
CA ASP A 16 -5.45 6.34 15.56
C ASP A 16 -4.88 7.74 15.22
N LEU A 17 -3.77 7.75 14.49
CA LEU A 17 -3.11 8.98 14.01
C LEU A 17 -3.36 9.24 12.53
N SER A 18 -4.24 8.48 11.84
CA SER A 18 -4.44 8.54 10.38
C SER A 18 -4.79 9.92 9.83
N ARG A 19 -5.41 10.79 10.65
CA ARG A 19 -5.81 12.16 10.30
C ARG A 19 -4.94 13.24 10.95
N SER A 20 -3.88 12.86 11.66
CA SER A 20 -3.00 13.80 12.36
C SER A 20 -1.80 14.17 11.50
N THR A 21 -1.54 15.46 11.33
CA THR A 21 -0.35 15.99 10.64
C THR A 21 0.41 16.93 11.58
N ALA A 22 1.75 16.97 11.46
CA ALA A 22 2.59 17.95 12.16
C ALA A 22 3.27 18.84 11.13
N THR A 23 3.27 20.15 11.38
CA THR A 23 3.97 21.13 10.55
C THR A 23 5.20 21.68 11.27
N THR A 24 5.23 21.60 12.60
CA THR A 24 6.36 22.04 13.44
C THR A 24 6.98 20.89 14.24
N ARG A 25 8.22 21.08 14.68
CA ARG A 25 8.97 20.08 15.46
C ARG A 25 8.33 19.81 16.82
N GLU A 26 7.75 20.84 17.41
CA GLU A 26 7.08 20.83 18.70
C GLU A 26 5.77 20.04 18.63
N GLU A 27 5.01 20.18 17.54
CA GLU A 27 3.80 19.39 17.27
C GLU A 27 4.12 17.91 17.09
N PHE A 28 5.17 17.60 16.33
CA PHE A 28 5.63 16.23 16.16
C PHE A 28 6.01 15.59 17.49
N LYS A 29 6.74 16.32 18.34
CA LYS A 29 7.14 15.82 19.67
C LYS A 29 5.94 15.49 20.55
N LYS A 30 4.91 16.36 20.57
CA LYS A 30 3.67 16.13 21.32
C LYS A 30 2.86 14.93 20.80
N MET A 31 2.89 14.67 19.49
CA MET A 31 2.27 13.46 18.94
C MET A 31 3.05 12.21 19.31
N TYR A 32 4.38 12.26 19.21
CA TYR A 32 5.25 11.13 19.53
C TYR A 32 5.12 10.69 20.99
N GLU A 33 4.97 11.64 21.92
CA GLU A 33 4.73 11.36 23.34
C GLU A 33 3.41 10.60 23.62
N LYS A 34 2.45 10.62 22.69
CA LYS A 34 1.21 9.83 22.81
C LYS A 34 1.38 8.38 22.37
N VAL A 35 2.43 8.07 21.59
CA VAL A 35 2.66 6.72 21.07
C VAL A 35 3.10 5.81 22.22
N PRO A 36 2.36 4.73 22.53
CA PRO A 36 2.74 3.82 23.60
C PRO A 36 4.07 3.10 23.29
N ASP A 37 4.95 3.00 24.29
CA ASP A 37 6.22 2.28 24.18
C ASP A 37 5.98 0.75 24.16
N TYR A 38 5.79 0.18 22.96
CA TYR A 38 5.49 -1.24 22.81
C TYR A 38 6.78 -2.07 22.80
N LYS A 39 7.26 -2.42 23.98
CA LYS A 39 8.32 -3.43 24.11
C LYS A 39 7.76 -4.79 23.70
N THR A 40 8.12 -5.26 22.52
CA THR A 40 7.80 -6.61 22.03
C THR A 40 8.48 -7.64 22.91
N ARG A 41 7.81 -8.03 24.01
CA ARG A 41 8.25 -9.16 24.81
C ARG A 41 8.08 -10.42 23.97
N PRO A 42 9.11 -11.26 23.82
CA PRO A 42 8.95 -12.55 23.17
C PRO A 42 7.89 -13.35 23.91
N ILE A 43 6.79 -13.65 23.22
CA ILE A 43 5.71 -14.45 23.76
C ILE A 43 6.22 -15.89 23.79
N LYS A 44 6.31 -16.49 24.98
CA LYS A 44 6.68 -17.90 25.12
C LYS A 44 5.51 -18.74 24.58
N VAL A 45 5.65 -19.18 23.33
CA VAL A 45 4.67 -20.03 22.65
C VAL A 45 4.72 -21.44 23.23
N ARG A 46 3.56 -22.03 23.50
CA ARG A 46 3.48 -23.39 24.04
C ARG A 46 3.85 -24.41 22.94
N PRO A 47 4.58 -25.49 23.24
CA PRO A 47 4.94 -26.52 22.25
C PRO A 47 3.75 -27.11 21.49
N GLU A 48 2.55 -27.08 22.07
CA GLU A 48 1.31 -27.55 21.46
C GLU A 48 0.80 -26.61 20.35
N GLU A 49 1.15 -25.32 20.40
CA GLU A 49 0.79 -24.31 19.40
C GLU A 49 1.73 -24.31 18.18
N ILE A 50 2.93 -24.88 18.34
CA ILE A 50 3.97 -25.03 17.30
C ILE A 50 4.13 -26.46 16.79
N ARG A 51 3.35 -27.42 17.33
CA ARG A 51 3.33 -28.79 16.84
C ARG A 51 2.53 -28.87 15.55
N PHE A 52 3.21 -29.04 14.44
CA PHE A 52 2.58 -29.44 13.18
C PHE A 52 1.99 -30.84 13.33
N LYS A 53 0.68 -31.00 13.09
CA LYS A 53 0.04 -32.33 13.07
C LYS A 53 0.48 -33.07 11.81
N ASP A 54 1.48 -33.93 11.94
CA ASP A 54 2.08 -34.70 10.84
C ASP A 54 1.18 -35.79 10.21
N LYS A 55 -0.11 -35.88 10.54
CA LYS A 55 -0.89 -37.08 10.16
C LYS A 55 -2.37 -36.91 9.81
N ASP A 56 -2.76 -35.72 9.34
CA ASP A 56 -4.03 -35.56 8.63
C ASP A 56 -3.77 -34.81 7.31
N THR A 57 -3.34 -35.54 6.28
CA THR A 57 -3.25 -35.07 4.89
C THR A 57 -4.64 -34.84 4.27
N SER A 58 -5.62 -34.41 5.06
CA SER A 58 -6.86 -33.84 4.56
C SER A 58 -6.95 -32.40 5.03
N TYR A 59 -6.62 -31.47 4.13
CA TYR A 59 -6.91 -30.06 4.30
C TYR A 59 -8.43 -29.86 4.17
N LYS A 60 -9.18 -30.20 5.23
CA LYS A 60 -10.63 -29.96 5.27
C LYS A 60 -10.85 -28.51 5.65
N MET A 61 -11.28 -27.72 4.68
CA MET A 61 -11.68 -26.33 4.88
C MET A 61 -12.76 -26.25 5.99
N PRO A 62 -12.65 -25.30 6.95
CA PRO A 62 -13.69 -25.08 7.95
C PRO A 62 -15.07 -24.94 7.31
N LYS A 63 -16.11 -25.54 7.92
CA LYS A 63 -17.48 -25.56 7.34
C LYS A 63 -18.01 -24.16 6.99
N LYS A 64 -17.62 -23.14 7.75
CA LYS A 64 -17.98 -21.73 7.49
C LYS A 64 -17.33 -21.20 6.20
N GLU A 65 -16.03 -21.43 6.02
CA GLU A 65 -15.29 -21.03 4.83
C GLU A 65 -15.78 -21.79 3.59
N LEU A 66 -16.05 -23.10 3.71
CA LEU A 66 -16.58 -23.89 2.60
C LEU A 66 -17.95 -23.38 2.14
N LYS A 67 -18.82 -22.99 3.08
CA LYS A 67 -20.14 -22.41 2.78
C LYS A 67 -20.01 -21.05 2.10
N MET A 68 -19.04 -20.22 2.50
CA MET A 68 -18.76 -18.94 1.84
C MET A 68 -18.19 -19.14 0.43
N LEU A 69 -17.25 -20.07 0.25
CA LEU A 69 -16.66 -20.44 -1.03
C LEU A 69 -17.73 -20.90 -2.04
N LEU A 70 -18.61 -21.81 -1.62
CA LEU A 70 -19.74 -22.29 -2.43
C LEU A 70 -20.71 -21.16 -2.80
N LYS A 71 -20.96 -20.24 -1.87
CA LYS A 71 -21.84 -19.07 -2.11
C LYS A 71 -21.20 -18.06 -3.08
N ASN A 72 -19.87 -17.92 -3.04
CA ASN A 72 -19.11 -16.97 -3.85
C ASN A 72 -18.56 -17.61 -5.15
N GLY A 73 -19.06 -18.77 -5.56
CA GLY A 73 -18.66 -19.40 -6.83
C GLY A 73 -17.21 -19.90 -6.89
N GLY A 74 -16.56 -20.12 -5.73
CA GLY A 74 -15.16 -20.56 -5.67
C GLY A 74 -14.19 -19.50 -5.16
N ASP A 75 -14.61 -18.24 -5.04
CA ASP A 75 -13.73 -17.16 -4.58
C ASP A 75 -13.63 -17.12 -3.04
N ARG A 76 -12.39 -17.25 -2.56
CA ARG A 76 -12.05 -17.23 -1.12
C ARG A 76 -12.12 -15.84 -0.51
N ASP A 77 -11.67 -14.85 -1.26
CA ASP A 77 -11.66 -13.45 -0.87
C ASP A 77 -12.29 -12.62 -1.98
N LYS A 78 -12.90 -11.47 -1.63
CA LYS A 78 -13.15 -10.45 -2.64
C LYS A 78 -11.80 -10.04 -3.20
N LEU A 79 -11.59 -10.24 -4.50
CA LEU A 79 -10.37 -9.84 -5.19
C LEU A 79 -9.99 -8.43 -4.74
N TYR A 80 -8.81 -8.28 -4.14
CA TYR A 80 -8.32 -6.98 -3.69
C TYR A 80 -8.32 -6.05 -4.90
N THR A 81 -9.24 -5.09 -4.90
CA THR A 81 -9.40 -4.16 -6.01
C THR A 81 -8.45 -3.00 -5.75
N TYR A 82 -7.36 -2.95 -6.52
CA TYR A 82 -6.46 -1.80 -6.50
C TYR A 82 -7.25 -0.53 -6.82
N MET A 83 -6.90 0.55 -6.14
CA MET A 83 -7.42 1.87 -6.49
C MET A 83 -6.94 2.26 -7.89
N ASP A 84 -7.77 3.03 -8.58
CA ASP A 84 -7.40 3.65 -9.86
C ASP A 84 -6.11 4.48 -9.62
N PRO A 85 -5.00 4.17 -10.30
CA PRO A 85 -3.74 4.88 -10.09
C PRO A 85 -3.78 6.31 -10.65
N ILE A 86 -4.83 6.69 -11.38
CA ILE A 86 -4.98 8.01 -12.00
C ILE A 86 -5.74 8.94 -11.03
N PRO A 87 -5.10 10.01 -10.53
CA PRO A 87 -5.78 11.04 -9.74
C PRO A 87 -6.96 11.65 -10.52
N THR A 88 -8.02 12.05 -9.80
CA THR A 88 -9.27 12.57 -10.42
C THR A 88 -9.00 13.77 -11.32
N GLU A 89 -8.07 14.62 -10.92
CA GLU A 89 -7.63 15.81 -11.63
C GLU A 89 -6.96 15.48 -12.97
N MET A 90 -6.36 14.29 -13.09
CA MET A 90 -5.61 13.86 -14.27
C MET A 90 -6.44 13.06 -15.27
N ARG A 91 -7.67 12.66 -14.90
CA ARG A 91 -8.52 11.74 -15.70
C ARG A 91 -8.86 12.30 -17.10
N ASN A 92 -8.94 13.62 -17.23
CA ASN A 92 -9.31 14.31 -18.46
C ASN A 92 -8.12 15.01 -19.14
N LEU A 93 -6.89 14.81 -18.66
CA LEU A 93 -5.71 15.43 -19.28
C LEU A 93 -5.34 14.69 -20.55
N VAL A 94 -5.23 15.42 -21.66
CA VAL A 94 -4.66 14.90 -22.90
C VAL A 94 -3.14 15.00 -22.80
N ILE A 95 -2.47 13.89 -22.51
CA ILE A 95 -0.99 13.85 -22.35
C ILE A 95 -0.26 14.46 -23.56
N MET A 96 -0.81 14.28 -24.76
CA MET A 96 -0.25 14.84 -26.00
C MET A 96 -0.26 16.37 -26.02
N GLU A 97 -1.20 17.03 -25.34
CA GLU A 97 -1.25 18.49 -25.20
C GLU A 97 -0.23 18.99 -24.17
N LEU A 98 0.03 18.22 -23.10
CA LEU A 98 1.07 18.55 -22.12
C LEU A 98 2.49 18.44 -22.71
N CYS A 99 2.66 17.60 -23.74
CA CYS A 99 3.91 17.40 -24.46
C CYS A 99 4.06 18.27 -25.71
N SER A 100 3.19 19.26 -25.95
CA SER A 100 3.35 20.20 -27.08
C SER A 100 4.42 21.24 -26.76
N VAL A 101 5.67 20.80 -26.57
CA VAL A 101 6.79 21.74 -26.57
C VAL A 101 7.17 21.94 -28.03
N SER A 102 6.89 23.14 -28.56
CA SER A 102 7.38 23.58 -29.86
C SER A 102 8.88 23.83 -29.77
N ILE A 103 9.67 22.77 -29.57
CA ILE A 103 11.13 22.84 -29.54
C ILE A 103 11.59 22.87 -30.99
N ASP A 104 12.09 24.02 -31.44
CA ASP A 104 12.84 24.14 -32.68
C ASP A 104 13.99 23.12 -32.65
N TRP A 105 14.15 22.33 -33.71
CA TRP A 105 15.22 21.32 -33.82
C TRP A 105 16.62 21.95 -33.63
N LYS A 106 16.76 23.25 -33.91
CA LYS A 106 17.98 24.04 -33.65
C LYS A 106 18.35 24.11 -32.15
N MET A 107 17.40 23.85 -31.26
CA MET A 107 17.56 23.78 -29.81
C MET A 107 17.86 22.37 -29.29
N LEU A 108 17.76 21.32 -30.12
CA LEU A 108 18.02 19.93 -29.72
C LEU A 108 19.51 19.55 -29.81
N THR A 109 20.29 20.26 -30.64
CA THR A 109 21.71 19.98 -30.87
C THR A 109 22.49 21.26 -31.22
N PRO A 110 23.77 21.38 -30.82
CA PRO A 110 24.65 22.46 -31.29
C PRO A 110 25.11 22.28 -32.74
N GLN A 111 24.94 21.09 -33.34
CA GLN A 111 25.30 20.86 -34.73
C GLN A 111 24.38 21.64 -35.68
N ARG A 112 24.93 22.14 -36.77
CA ARG A 112 24.20 22.91 -37.79
C ARG A 112 24.33 22.19 -39.15
N PRO A 113 23.24 22.09 -39.93
CA PRO A 113 23.27 21.56 -41.29
C PRO A 113 24.31 22.29 -42.13
N LYS A 114 25.02 21.54 -42.98
CA LYS A 114 26.06 22.13 -43.83
C LYS A 114 25.48 22.66 -45.13
N THR A 115 24.29 22.18 -45.51
CA THR A 115 23.61 22.56 -46.75
C THR A 115 22.18 23.04 -46.46
N LYS A 116 21.65 23.89 -47.35
CA LYS A 116 20.26 24.38 -47.26
C LYS A 116 19.22 23.26 -47.40
N ILE A 117 19.55 22.21 -48.18
CA ILE A 117 18.68 21.06 -48.40
C ILE A 117 18.49 20.27 -47.10
N GLU A 118 19.55 20.08 -46.33
CA GLU A 118 19.47 19.46 -45.01
C GLU A 118 18.63 20.31 -44.05
N GLU A 119 18.77 21.65 -44.08
CA GLU A 119 17.98 22.55 -43.23
C GLU A 119 16.46 22.46 -43.50
N GLU A 120 16.07 22.33 -44.76
CA GLU A 120 14.67 22.14 -45.16
C GLU A 120 14.11 20.79 -44.71
N TYR A 121 14.94 19.74 -44.66
CA TYR A 121 14.53 18.40 -44.24
C TYR A 121 14.15 18.35 -42.75
N PHE A 122 14.85 19.11 -41.90
CA PHE A 122 14.61 19.14 -40.46
C PHE A 122 13.54 20.14 -40.01
N SER A 123 13.08 21.02 -40.91
CA SER A 123 12.13 22.10 -40.61
C SER A 123 10.68 21.79 -41.00
N LYS A 124 10.39 20.58 -41.53
CA LYS A 124 9.05 20.13 -41.95
C LYS A 124 8.47 19.06 -41.03
#